data_AF-A0A0G4NZE7-F1
#
_entry.id   AF-A0A0G4NZE7-F1
#
_cell.length_a   1.000
_cell.length_b   1.000
_cell.length_c   1.000
_cell.angle_alpha   90.00
_cell.angle_beta   90.00
_cell.angle_gamma   90.00
#
_symmetry.space_group_name_H-M   'P 1'
#
loop_
_entity.id
_entity.type
_entity.pdbx_description
1 polymer ?
#
loop_
_entity_poly.entity_id
_entity_poly.type
_entity_poly.pdbx_seq_one_letter_code
_entity_poly.pdbx_strand_id
1 'polypeptide(L)'
;MAINNSADHQVGDTIPNSQIITTGQKSGLPMISDLDANNIDCNDKAGIKTDLDSAHVNAPETQGSSLPKLTQVIITNVPPLKHNSKDPETWALRVKFALAQLRLQHLINSSVPRPAKGQHNFNRWAKWSRTVASWLYLQVDEDIQDELQRLRKIPSKVDDLFDKIMDVVREGDKAVNATVKVRNYDSRKLRQSKEI
;
A
#
# COMPACT_ATOMS: atom_id res chain seq x y z
N MET A 1 -61.16 24.44 8.09
CA MET A 1 -61.72 23.34 7.30
C MET A 1 -61.27 22.04 7.93
N ALA A 2 -62.19 21.09 8.14
CA ALA A 2 -61.89 19.68 8.42
C ALA A 2 -61.47 18.98 7.09
N ILE A 3 -61.05 17.71 7.00
CA ILE A 3 -61.29 16.52 7.83
C ILE A 3 -60.09 15.57 7.75
N ASN A 4 -59.85 14.77 8.80
CA ASN A 4 -59.00 13.57 8.71
C ASN A 4 -59.68 12.50 7.83
N ASN A 5 -58.92 11.56 7.27
CA ASN A 5 -59.44 10.24 6.91
C ASN A 5 -58.36 9.16 7.00
N SER A 6 -58.80 7.94 7.32
CA SER A 6 -58.00 6.78 7.72
C SER A 6 -58.63 5.52 7.13
N ALA A 7 -57.82 4.49 6.86
CA ALA A 7 -58.23 3.13 6.51
C ALA A 7 -58.95 3.00 5.12
N ASP A 8 -59.01 1.84 4.45
CA ASP A 8 -58.36 0.54 4.71
C ASP A 8 -58.36 -0.34 3.42
N HIS A 9 -57.44 -1.33 3.34
CA HIS A 9 -57.59 -2.70 2.75
C HIS A 9 -58.18 -2.86 1.31
N GLN A 10 -58.05 -3.93 0.51
CA GLN A 10 -57.30 -5.21 0.44
C GLN A 10 -57.36 -5.64 -1.07
N VAL A 11 -56.74 -6.70 -1.64
CA VAL A 11 -55.86 -7.81 -1.20
C VAL A 11 -54.92 -8.17 -2.39
N GLY A 12 -54.05 -9.17 -2.29
CA GLY A 12 -53.22 -9.64 -3.41
C GLY A 12 -52.23 -10.74 -3.03
N ASP A 13 -52.74 -11.86 -2.49
CA ASP A 13 -51.95 -12.89 -1.81
C ASP A 13 -50.97 -13.68 -2.70
N THR A 14 -49.81 -14.07 -2.13
CA THR A 14 -49.45 -15.49 -1.93
C THR A 14 -48.14 -15.63 -1.13
N ILE A 15 -48.29 -16.05 0.13
CA ILE A 15 -47.31 -16.73 1.03
C ILE A 15 -48.19 -17.82 1.72
N PRO A 16 -47.79 -19.07 2.05
CA PRO A 16 -46.49 -19.52 2.59
C PRO A 16 -45.98 -20.85 1.94
N ASN A 17 -44.92 -21.57 2.37
CA ASN A 17 -44.60 -22.00 3.73
C ASN A 17 -43.25 -22.74 3.86
N SER A 18 -42.62 -22.58 5.04
CA SER A 18 -41.81 -23.54 5.82
C SER A 18 -41.07 -24.71 5.16
N GLN A 19 -39.79 -24.87 5.53
CA GLN A 19 -39.45 -25.83 6.60
C GLN A 19 -38.03 -25.65 7.18
N ILE A 20 -37.97 -25.54 8.51
CA ILE A 20 -36.78 -25.82 9.31
C ILE A 20 -36.77 -27.33 9.55
N ILE A 21 -35.67 -28.03 9.26
CA ILE A 21 -35.49 -29.43 9.68
C ILE A 21 -34.28 -29.53 10.61
N THR A 22 -34.59 -29.54 11.91
CA THR A 22 -33.67 -29.98 12.96
C THR A 22 -34.05 -31.39 13.36
N THR A 23 -33.34 -32.38 12.83
CA THR A 23 -33.33 -33.77 13.31
C THR A 23 -31.86 -34.21 13.37
N GLY A 24 -31.28 -34.59 14.51
CA GLY A 24 -31.91 -35.12 15.72
C GLY A 24 -31.89 -36.64 15.74
N GLN A 25 -30.80 -37.26 15.30
CA GLN A 25 -30.61 -38.71 15.37
C GLN A 25 -29.54 -39.05 16.42
N LYS A 26 -30.00 -39.65 17.52
CA LYS A 26 -29.19 -40.05 18.68
C LYS A 26 -29.07 -41.57 18.68
N SER A 27 -27.86 -42.12 18.48
CA SER A 27 -27.40 -43.42 19.01
C SER A 27 -25.96 -43.72 18.58
N GLY A 28 -25.20 -44.42 19.43
CA GLY A 28 -23.93 -45.04 19.04
C GLY A 28 -22.66 -44.37 19.58
N LEU A 29 -22.53 -44.28 20.91
CA LEU A 29 -21.21 -44.25 21.54
C LEU A 29 -20.57 -45.64 21.38
N PRO A 30 -19.36 -45.78 20.80
CA PRO A 30 -18.50 -46.90 21.12
C PRO A 30 -17.87 -46.62 22.49
N MET A 31 -18.07 -47.53 23.45
CA MET A 31 -17.23 -47.51 24.65
C MET A 31 -15.78 -47.73 24.25
N ILE A 32 -14.90 -46.80 24.64
CA ILE A 32 -13.47 -47.09 24.74
C ILE A 32 -13.30 -47.71 26.13
N SER A 33 -13.04 -49.00 26.16
CA SER A 33 -12.80 -49.75 27.38
C SER A 33 -11.52 -49.30 28.08
N ASP A 34 -11.57 -49.31 29.40
CA ASP A 34 -10.46 -48.93 30.30
C ASP A 34 -9.18 -49.78 30.13
N LEU A 35 -8.07 -49.13 30.49
CA LEU A 35 -6.79 -49.67 30.97
C LEU A 35 -6.31 -51.06 30.49
N ASP A 36 -5.14 -51.06 29.85
CA ASP A 36 -4.00 -51.78 30.43
C ASP A 36 -2.77 -50.86 30.45
N ALA A 37 -1.93 -51.01 31.47
CA ALA A 37 -0.84 -50.09 31.78
C ALA A 37 0.50 -50.82 31.79
N ASN A 38 1.37 -50.51 30.82
CA ASN A 38 2.78 -50.92 30.84
C ASN A 38 3.72 -49.79 30.41
N ASN A 39 3.95 -48.90 31.38
CA ASN A 39 5.24 -48.33 31.75
C ASN A 39 6.42 -48.55 30.77
N ILE A 40 6.73 -47.55 29.96
CA ILE A 40 8.07 -47.35 29.38
C ILE A 40 8.48 -45.89 29.61
N ASP A 41 9.40 -45.71 30.55
CA ASP A 41 10.23 -44.51 30.63
C ASP A 41 11.16 -44.45 29.42
N CYS A 42 11.05 -43.38 28.64
CA CYS A 42 12.13 -42.91 27.77
C CYS A 42 12.03 -41.40 27.63
N ASN A 43 12.66 -40.68 28.55
CA ASN A 43 13.11 -39.31 28.37
C ASN A 43 14.03 -39.21 27.13
N ASP A 44 13.48 -38.91 25.96
CA ASP A 44 14.28 -38.61 24.77
C ASP A 44 13.85 -37.34 24.03
N LYS A 45 14.82 -36.45 23.87
CA LYS A 45 14.64 -35.04 23.50
C LYS A 45 14.57 -34.89 21.97
N ALA A 46 13.54 -35.49 21.37
CA ALA A 46 13.41 -35.65 19.92
C ALA A 46 13.03 -34.34 19.19
N GLY A 47 14.05 -33.53 18.89
CA GLY A 47 14.17 -32.79 17.63
C GLY A 47 12.97 -31.95 17.16
N ILE A 48 12.83 -30.74 17.69
CA ILE A 48 12.22 -29.65 16.91
C ILE A 48 13.14 -29.41 15.70
N LYS A 49 12.80 -30.01 14.55
CA LYS A 49 13.30 -29.57 13.25
C LYS A 49 12.71 -28.19 12.95
N THR A 50 13.33 -27.16 13.53
CA THR A 50 13.33 -25.86 12.86
C THR A 50 14.10 -26.06 11.56
N ASP A 51 13.38 -26.15 10.44
CA ASP A 51 13.90 -25.74 9.13
C ASP A 51 14.13 -24.21 9.19
N LEU A 52 15.11 -23.82 9.99
CA LEU A 52 15.70 -22.50 9.94
C LEU A 52 16.59 -22.51 8.71
N ASP A 53 16.03 -22.00 7.61
CA ASP A 53 16.62 -21.94 6.27
C ASP A 53 18.02 -21.29 6.30
N SER A 54 19.04 -22.13 6.52
CA SER A 54 20.42 -21.75 6.84
C SER A 54 21.21 -21.36 5.58
N ALA A 55 20.56 -20.56 4.73
CA ALA A 55 21.10 -20.00 3.50
C ALA A 55 21.18 -18.46 3.55
N HIS A 56 20.71 -17.81 4.62
CA HIS A 56 20.51 -16.35 4.67
C HIS A 56 21.36 -15.60 5.71
N VAL A 57 22.63 -15.99 5.90
CA VAL A 57 23.58 -15.24 6.76
C VAL A 57 24.41 -14.21 5.97
N ASN A 58 24.62 -14.41 4.66
CA ASN A 58 25.61 -13.64 3.87
C ASN A 58 25.05 -12.91 2.63
N ALA A 59 23.74 -12.91 2.40
CA ALA A 59 23.16 -12.17 1.27
C ALA A 59 22.94 -10.70 1.67
N PRO A 60 23.43 -9.71 0.88
CA PRO A 60 23.19 -8.29 1.18
C PRO A 60 21.72 -7.95 1.36
N GLU A 61 21.42 -6.99 2.24
CA GLU A 61 20.03 -6.53 2.41
C GLU A 61 19.51 -5.89 1.12
N THR A 62 18.31 -6.30 0.73
CA THR A 62 17.62 -5.81 -0.47
C THR A 62 16.29 -5.19 -0.10
N GLN A 63 15.70 -4.42 -1.01
CA GLN A 63 14.31 -3.94 -0.89
C GLN A 63 13.30 -5.10 -0.69
N GLY A 64 13.70 -6.34 -0.99
CA GLY A 64 12.90 -7.55 -0.81
C GLY A 64 13.01 -8.23 0.56
N SER A 65 14.02 -7.90 1.37
CA SER A 65 14.40 -8.72 2.54
C SER A 65 13.38 -8.70 3.69
N SER A 66 12.76 -7.55 3.97
CA SER A 66 11.81 -7.38 5.09
C SER A 66 10.33 -7.42 4.69
N LEU A 67 9.99 -7.78 3.44
CA LEU A 67 8.64 -7.61 2.92
C LEU A 67 7.64 -8.62 3.50
N PRO A 68 6.44 -8.17 3.92
CA PRO A 68 5.39 -9.05 4.42
C PRO A 68 4.89 -10.00 3.33
N LYS A 69 4.27 -11.11 3.74
CA LYS A 69 3.48 -11.95 2.83
C LYS A 69 2.41 -11.08 2.17
N LEU A 70 2.06 -11.38 0.91
CA LEU A 70 0.98 -10.68 0.22
C LEU A 70 -0.36 -11.10 0.83
N THR A 71 -0.88 -10.25 1.70
CA THR A 71 -2.22 -10.29 2.28
C THR A 71 -2.98 -9.05 1.83
N GLN A 72 -4.31 -9.04 1.98
CA GLN A 72 -5.08 -7.82 1.81
C GLN A 72 -4.65 -6.83 2.91
N VAL A 73 -4.11 -5.67 2.50
CA VAL A 73 -3.73 -4.57 3.40
C VAL A 73 -4.18 -3.25 2.78
N ILE A 74 -4.38 -2.24 3.62
CA ILE A 74 -4.63 -0.87 3.20
C ILE A 74 -3.38 -0.06 3.54
N ILE A 75 -2.81 0.63 2.54
CA ILE A 75 -1.75 1.61 2.79
C ILE A 75 -2.45 2.93 3.11
N THR A 76 -2.19 3.47 4.30
CA THR A 76 -2.79 4.74 4.75
C THR A 76 -2.42 5.87 3.80
N ASN A 77 -3.41 6.55 3.23
CA ASN A 77 -3.17 7.70 2.36
C ASN A 77 -2.46 8.83 3.10
N VAL A 78 -1.65 9.58 2.35
CA VAL A 78 -1.02 10.83 2.82
C VAL A 78 -1.70 12.03 2.13
N PRO A 79 -1.67 13.24 2.72
CA PRO A 79 -2.10 14.44 2.02
C PRO A 79 -1.33 14.58 0.69
N PRO A 80 -2.00 14.80 -0.46
CA PRO A 80 -1.35 14.78 -1.76
C PRO A 80 -0.19 15.77 -1.88
N LEU A 81 0.89 15.36 -2.55
CA LEU A 81 1.94 16.27 -2.97
C LEU A 81 1.37 17.24 -4.01
N LYS A 82 1.75 18.52 -3.90
CA LYS A 82 1.38 19.53 -4.88
C LYS A 82 2.54 19.83 -5.83
N HIS A 83 2.25 20.10 -7.10
CA HIS A 83 3.28 20.40 -8.12
C HIS A 83 4.29 21.50 -7.69
N ASN A 84 3.81 22.53 -6.99
CA ASN A 84 4.62 23.65 -6.50
C ASN A 84 4.76 23.63 -4.96
N SER A 85 4.88 22.43 -4.37
CA SER A 85 5.05 22.24 -2.93
C SER A 85 6.46 22.65 -2.49
N LYS A 86 6.56 23.65 -1.60
CA LYS A 86 7.83 24.15 -1.06
C LYS A 86 8.61 23.12 -0.22
N ASP A 87 7.91 22.13 0.35
CA ASP A 87 8.46 21.16 1.29
C ASP A 87 8.24 19.70 0.82
N PRO A 88 8.74 19.29 -0.37
CA PRO A 88 8.53 17.95 -0.90
C PRO A 88 9.15 16.87 0.00
N GLU A 89 10.22 17.19 0.73
CA GLU A 89 10.86 16.32 1.72
C GLU A 89 9.92 15.98 2.90
N THR A 90 9.03 16.91 3.29
CA THR A 90 8.03 16.65 4.33
C THR A 90 6.97 15.65 3.85
N TRP A 91 6.62 15.69 2.56
CA TRP A 91 5.76 14.67 1.95
C TRP A 91 6.49 13.33 1.80
N ALA A 92 7.73 13.32 1.35
CA ALA A 92 8.58 12.12 1.28
C ALA A 92 8.66 11.39 2.63
N LEU A 93 8.82 12.15 3.72
CA LEU A 93 8.82 11.61 5.07
C LEU A 93 7.46 11.01 5.48
N ARG A 94 6.34 11.64 5.10
CA ARG A 94 4.98 11.08 5.32
C ARG A 94 4.77 9.78 4.55
N VAL A 95 5.18 9.73 3.28
CA VAL A 95 5.15 8.50 2.47
C VAL A 95 5.96 7.40 3.14
N LYS A 96 7.19 7.70 3.57
CA LYS A 96 8.05 6.75 4.30
C LYS A 96 7.37 6.21 5.56
N PHE A 97 6.69 7.05 6.36
CA PHE A 97 5.96 6.62 7.55
C PHE A 97 4.69 5.81 7.25
N ALA A 98 3.95 6.13 6.18
CA ALA A 98 2.81 5.32 5.74
C ALA A 98 3.24 3.90 5.33
N LEU A 99 4.37 3.79 4.62
CA LEU A 99 4.94 2.49 4.23
C LEU A 99 5.60 1.73 5.39
N ALA A 100 6.18 2.44 6.37
CA ALA A 100 6.84 1.82 7.53
C ALA A 100 5.87 0.97 8.39
N GLN A 101 4.60 1.39 8.49
CA GLN A 101 3.54 0.64 9.20
C GLN A 101 3.36 -0.80 8.66
N LEU A 102 3.73 -1.03 7.39
CA LEU A 102 3.60 -2.31 6.70
C LEU A 102 4.97 -2.94 6.36
N ARG A 103 6.08 -2.39 6.88
CA ARG A 103 7.47 -2.77 6.54
C ARG A 103 7.83 -2.61 5.06
N LEU A 104 7.18 -1.66 4.37
CA LEU A 104 7.34 -1.41 2.93
C LEU A 104 8.31 -0.25 2.62
N GLN A 105 8.86 0.43 3.63
CA GLN A 105 9.61 1.69 3.49
C GLN A 105 10.90 1.59 2.64
N HIS A 106 11.49 0.40 2.51
CA HIS A 106 12.68 0.21 1.68
C HIS A 106 12.36 0.21 0.18
N LEU A 107 11.11 -0.01 -0.22
CA LEU A 107 10.72 -0.09 -1.63
C LEU A 107 10.89 1.24 -2.38
N ILE A 108 10.74 2.38 -1.69
CA ILE A 108 10.94 3.73 -2.26
C ILE A 108 12.40 4.20 -2.21
N ASN A 109 13.32 3.41 -1.65
CA ASN A 109 14.71 3.82 -1.47
C ASN A 109 15.59 3.20 -2.55
N SER A 110 15.88 3.96 -3.61
CA SER A 110 16.75 3.56 -4.71
C SER A 110 18.21 3.27 -4.29
N SER A 111 18.65 3.76 -3.12
CA SER A 111 19.96 3.39 -2.54
C SER A 111 20.00 1.97 -1.96
N VAL A 112 18.85 1.34 -1.72
CA VAL A 112 18.75 -0.07 -1.29
C VAL A 112 18.61 -0.93 -2.55
N PRO A 113 19.45 -1.96 -2.76
CA PRO A 113 19.41 -2.73 -3.99
C PRO A 113 18.11 -3.53 -4.14
N ARG A 114 17.60 -3.59 -5.37
CA ARG A 114 16.49 -4.48 -5.75
C ARG A 114 16.98 -5.94 -5.68
N PRO A 115 16.14 -6.90 -5.23
CA PRO A 115 16.49 -8.31 -5.34
C PRO A 115 16.68 -8.70 -6.82
N ALA A 116 17.61 -9.62 -7.07
CA ALA A 116 17.89 -10.12 -8.41
C ALA A 116 16.82 -11.11 -8.88
N LYS A 117 16.59 -11.21 -10.19
CA LYS A 117 15.72 -12.25 -10.76
C LYS A 117 16.23 -13.63 -10.34
N GLY A 118 15.32 -14.51 -9.91
CA GLY A 118 15.65 -15.84 -9.39
C GLY A 118 15.85 -15.90 -7.87
N GLN A 119 16.03 -14.78 -7.18
CA GLN A 119 16.01 -14.77 -5.70
C GLN A 119 14.60 -15.02 -5.18
N HIS A 120 14.49 -15.77 -4.07
CA HIS A 120 13.20 -16.21 -3.48
C HIS A 120 12.24 -15.04 -3.17
N ASN A 121 12.78 -13.86 -2.84
CA ASN A 121 12.04 -12.64 -2.51
C ASN A 121 11.68 -11.78 -3.74
N PHE A 122 12.26 -12.05 -4.94
CA PHE A 122 12.05 -11.23 -6.14
C PHE A 122 10.57 -11.08 -6.53
N ASN A 123 9.83 -12.20 -6.55
CA ASN A 123 8.42 -12.18 -6.93
C ASN A 123 7.54 -11.44 -5.91
N ARG A 124 7.92 -11.48 -4.63
CA ARG A 124 7.26 -10.73 -3.54
C ARG A 124 7.54 -9.23 -3.69
N TRP A 125 8.81 -8.87 -3.89
CA TRP A 125 9.23 -7.49 -4.17
C TRP A 125 8.57 -6.93 -5.43
N ALA A 126 8.53 -7.68 -6.53
CA ALA A 126 7.97 -7.19 -7.79
C ALA A 126 6.47 -6.89 -7.68
N LYS A 127 5.72 -7.68 -6.89
CA LYS A 127 4.30 -7.44 -6.60
C LYS A 127 4.12 -6.23 -5.70
N TRP A 128 4.80 -6.16 -4.54
CA TRP A 128 4.71 -5.01 -3.64
C TRP A 128 5.15 -3.70 -4.31
N SER A 129 6.26 -3.70 -5.04
CA SER A 129 6.75 -2.55 -5.81
C SER A 129 5.68 -2.03 -6.78
N ARG A 130 4.91 -2.91 -7.43
CA ARG A 130 3.79 -2.50 -8.29
C ARG A 130 2.60 -1.96 -7.47
N THR A 131 2.22 -2.63 -6.39
CA THR A 131 1.12 -2.19 -5.51
C THR A 131 1.39 -0.80 -4.94
N VAL A 132 2.60 -0.58 -4.41
CA VAL A 132 2.97 0.73 -3.84
C VAL A 132 3.14 1.78 -4.94
N ALA A 133 3.63 1.44 -6.14
CA ALA A 133 3.67 2.39 -7.26
C ALA A 133 2.26 2.88 -7.65
N SER A 134 1.28 1.97 -7.74
CA SER A 134 -0.12 2.32 -7.99
C SER A 134 -0.72 3.18 -6.87
N TRP A 135 -0.42 2.88 -5.60
CA TRP A 135 -0.86 3.71 -4.48
C TRP A 135 -0.19 5.10 -4.49
N LEU A 136 1.12 5.16 -4.77
CA LEU A 136 1.94 6.38 -4.76
C LEU A 136 1.51 7.37 -5.83
N TYR A 137 1.14 6.88 -7.02
CA TYR A 137 0.57 7.68 -8.09
C TYR A 137 -0.72 8.41 -7.66
N LEU A 138 -1.49 7.83 -6.71
CA LEU A 138 -2.68 8.46 -6.14
C LEU A 138 -2.38 9.40 -4.95
N GLN A 139 -1.12 9.54 -4.54
CA GLN A 139 -0.68 10.44 -3.44
C GLN A 139 -0.10 11.77 -3.95
N VAL A 140 -0.29 12.10 -5.23
CA VAL A 140 0.14 13.35 -5.87
C VAL A 140 -1.02 13.99 -6.63
N ASP A 141 -0.99 15.31 -6.79
CA ASP A 141 -2.05 16.07 -7.48
C ASP A 141 -2.10 15.80 -9.00
N GLU A 142 -3.18 16.28 -9.63
CA GLU A 142 -3.46 16.09 -11.05
C GLU A 142 -2.35 16.70 -11.93
N ASP A 143 -1.80 17.86 -11.55
CA ASP A 143 -0.68 18.50 -12.24
C ASP A 143 0.57 17.58 -12.31
N ILE A 144 0.96 16.95 -11.19
CA ILE A 144 2.07 15.96 -11.19
C ILE A 144 1.69 14.71 -11.99
N GLN A 145 0.45 14.23 -11.88
CA GLN A 145 -0.02 13.07 -12.64
C GLN A 145 0.06 13.31 -14.16
N ASP A 146 -0.33 14.50 -14.64
CA ASP A 146 -0.26 14.89 -16.04
C ASP A 146 1.18 14.94 -16.54
N GLU A 147 2.11 15.54 -15.79
CA GLU A 147 3.53 15.53 -16.16
C GLU A 147 4.13 14.11 -16.19
N LEU A 148 3.68 13.22 -15.30
CA LEU A 148 4.04 11.79 -15.34
C LEU A 148 3.44 11.07 -16.57
N GLN A 149 2.21 11.40 -16.97
CA GLN A 149 1.56 10.83 -18.16
C GLN A 149 2.21 11.27 -19.48
N ARG A 150 2.81 12.46 -19.52
CA ARG A 150 3.59 12.93 -20.69
C ARG A 150 4.90 12.15 -20.89
N LEU A 151 5.35 11.38 -19.90
CA LEU A 151 6.50 10.48 -20.07
C LEU A 151 6.15 9.36 -21.05
N ARG A 152 7.08 9.02 -21.96
CA ARG A 152 6.95 7.87 -22.88
C ARG A 152 6.57 6.56 -22.17
N LYS A 153 6.91 6.43 -20.89
CA LYS A 153 6.52 5.32 -20.01
C LYS A 153 6.59 5.76 -18.55
N ILE A 154 5.47 5.67 -17.82
CA ILE A 154 5.44 5.84 -16.37
C ILE A 154 6.28 4.71 -15.71
N PRO A 155 7.17 5.03 -14.75
CA PRO A 155 7.95 4.00 -14.05
C PRO A 155 7.07 3.00 -13.30
N SER A 156 7.26 1.70 -13.59
CA SER A 156 6.48 0.61 -12.98
C SER A 156 7.03 0.08 -11.64
N LYS A 157 8.15 0.65 -11.19
CA LYS A 157 8.83 0.31 -9.93
C LYS A 157 8.75 1.52 -9.03
N VAL A 158 8.38 1.30 -7.77
CA VAL A 158 8.00 2.39 -6.88
C VAL A 158 9.16 3.31 -6.51
N ASP A 159 10.40 2.80 -6.41
CA ASP A 159 11.60 3.62 -6.29
C ASP A 159 11.84 4.48 -7.53
N ASP A 160 11.81 3.90 -8.74
CA ASP A 160 11.92 4.69 -9.99
C ASP A 160 10.81 5.76 -10.11
N LEU A 161 9.59 5.45 -9.64
CA LEU A 161 8.44 6.37 -9.67
C LEU A 161 8.56 7.47 -8.60
N PHE A 162 9.02 7.12 -7.40
CA PHE A 162 9.21 8.04 -6.30
C PHE A 162 10.29 9.08 -6.63
N ASP A 163 11.45 8.63 -7.11
CA ASP A 163 12.52 9.52 -7.56
C ASP A 163 12.01 10.44 -8.68
N LYS A 164 11.24 9.91 -9.65
CA LYS A 164 10.68 10.73 -10.73
C LYS A 164 9.62 11.75 -10.27
N ILE A 165 8.80 11.43 -9.27
CA ILE A 165 7.87 12.39 -8.64
C ILE A 165 8.65 13.54 -7.99
N MET A 166 9.71 13.22 -7.24
CA MET A 166 10.54 14.21 -6.57
C MET A 166 11.27 15.12 -7.58
N ASP A 167 11.71 14.56 -8.72
CA ASP A 167 12.30 15.34 -9.81
C ASP A 167 11.30 16.33 -10.44
N VAL A 168 10.07 15.90 -10.74
CA VAL A 168 9.03 16.75 -11.35
C VAL A 168 8.76 17.99 -10.49
N VAL A 169 8.55 17.82 -9.18
CA VAL A 169 8.27 18.94 -8.26
C VAL A 169 9.49 19.87 -8.14
N ARG A 170 10.69 19.31 -8.02
CA ARG A 170 11.95 20.10 -7.95
C ARG A 170 12.29 20.83 -9.26
N GLU A 171 11.77 20.37 -10.40
CA GLU A 171 11.91 21.04 -11.70
C GLU A 171 10.89 22.17 -11.86
N GLY A 172 9.63 21.95 -11.46
CA GLY A 172 8.59 22.98 -11.39
C GLY A 172 9.02 24.21 -10.58
N ASP A 173 9.56 23.99 -9.37
CA ASP A 173 10.09 25.06 -8.53
C ASP A 173 11.18 25.89 -9.22
N LYS A 174 12.07 25.26 -10.01
CA LYS A 174 13.14 25.98 -10.73
C LYS A 174 12.56 26.86 -11.85
N ALA A 175 11.59 26.35 -12.61
CA ALA A 175 10.95 27.07 -13.71
C ALA A 175 10.16 28.30 -13.20
N VAL A 176 9.41 28.14 -12.11
CA VAL A 176 8.69 29.26 -11.45
C VAL A 176 9.69 30.32 -10.95
N ASN A 177 10.74 29.90 -10.25
CA ASN A 177 11.76 30.82 -9.73
C ASN A 177 12.53 31.56 -10.85
N ALA A 178 12.79 30.92 -11.99
CA ALA A 178 13.39 31.58 -13.15
C ALA A 178 12.47 32.65 -13.75
N THR A 179 11.19 32.33 -13.92
CA THR A 179 10.17 33.25 -14.46
C THR A 179 10.01 34.51 -13.59
N VAL A 180 10.00 34.34 -12.26
CA VAL A 180 9.95 35.48 -11.31
C VAL A 180 11.19 36.37 -11.43
N LYS A 181 12.39 35.79 -11.63
CA LYS A 181 13.63 36.56 -11.84
C LYS A 181 13.59 37.40 -13.12
N VAL A 182 13.10 36.85 -14.23
CA VAL A 182 12.96 37.58 -15.51
C VAL A 182 12.01 38.77 -15.35
N ARG A 183 10.81 38.55 -14.81
CA ARG A 183 9.83 39.63 -14.57
C ARG A 183 10.37 40.75 -13.66
N ASN A 184 11.18 40.39 -12.68
CA ASN A 184 11.84 41.35 -11.78
C ASN A 184 12.98 42.12 -12.46
N TYR A 185 13.61 41.58 -13.51
CA TYR A 185 14.61 42.28 -14.30
C TYR A 185 13.93 43.31 -15.25
N ASP A 186 12.91 42.88 -15.99
CA ASP A 186 12.19 43.75 -16.94
C ASP A 186 11.54 44.95 -16.24
N SER A 187 10.93 44.72 -15.07
CA SER A 187 10.32 45.80 -14.27
C SER A 187 11.33 46.76 -13.64
N ARG A 188 12.59 46.35 -13.41
CA ARG A 188 13.68 47.25 -13.02
C ARG A 188 14.17 48.07 -14.21
N LYS A 189 14.38 47.42 -15.36
CA LYS A 189 14.82 48.08 -16.60
C LYS A 189 13.83 49.15 -17.06
N LEU A 190 12.53 48.88 -16.99
CA LEU A 190 11.45 49.82 -17.35
C LEU A 190 11.35 51.03 -16.40
N ARG A 191 11.81 50.91 -15.15
CA ARG A 191 11.88 52.05 -14.21
C ARG A 191 13.07 52.94 -14.52
N GLN A 192 14.25 52.35 -14.73
CA GLN A 192 15.47 53.10 -15.10
C GLN A 192 15.33 53.84 -16.44
N SER A 193 14.56 53.33 -17.39
CA SER A 193 14.28 54.00 -18.66
C SER A 193 13.21 55.11 -18.59
N LYS A 194 12.73 55.46 -17.40
CA LYS A 194 11.72 56.54 -17.17
C LYS A 194 12.25 57.69 -16.30
N GLU A 195 13.52 57.64 -15.89
CA GLU A 195 14.20 58.66 -15.08
C GLU A 195 15.25 59.45 -15.91
N ILE A 196 15.09 59.48 -17.24
CA ILE A 196 15.90 60.21 -18.22
C ILE A 196 14.96 61.08 -19.07
#